data_AF-A0A1W9N611-F1
#
_entry.id   AF-A0A1W9N611-F1
#
_cell.length_a   1.000
_cell.length_b   1.000
_cell.length_c   1.000
_cell.angle_alpha   90.00
_cell.angle_beta   90.00
_cell.angle_gamma   90.00
#
_symmetry.space_group_name_H-M   'P 1'
#
loop_
_entity.id
_entity.type
_entity.pdbx_description
1 polymer ?
#
loop_
_entity_poly.entity_id
_entity_poly.type
_entity_poly.pdbx_seq_one_letter_code
_entity_poly.pdbx_strand_id
1 'polypeptide(L)' 'MDIKEIAKRIQLMVTTADELMQMGEDFPALYRNTKRIRASLKMLEINVSDVAALEGDEKAK' A
#
# COMPACT_ATOMS: atom_id res chain seq x y z
N MET A 1 3.07 9.65 16.06
CA MET A 1 2.46 8.58 15.25
C MET A 1 3.61 7.74 14.71
N ASP A 2 3.54 6.42 14.72
CA ASP A 2 4.61 5.60 14.14
C ASP A 2 4.39 5.47 12.62
N ILE A 3 4.96 6.42 11.87
CA ILE A 3 4.79 6.49 10.41
C ILE A 3 5.41 5.26 9.73
N LYS A 4 6.47 4.68 10.31
CA LYS A 4 7.10 3.46 9.78
C LYS A 4 6.18 2.26 9.92
N GLU A 5 5.48 2.11 11.04
CA GLU A 5 4.49 1.06 11.19
C GLU A 5 3.30 1.27 10.22
N ILE A 6 2.84 2.50 10.02
CA ILE A 6 1.79 2.79 9.05
C ILE A 6 2.23 2.46 7.62
N ALA A 7 3.45 2.83 7.23
CA ALA A 7 4.02 2.49 5.93
C ALA A 7 4.05 0.97 5.70
N LYS A 8 4.48 0.19 6.70
CA LYS A 8 4.46 -1.28 6.65
C LYS A 8 3.05 -1.83 6.46
N ARG A 9 2.05 -1.27 7.17
CA ARG A 9 0.64 -1.70 7.01
C ARG A 9 0.09 -1.38 5.63
N ILE A 10 0.41 -0.22 5.07
CA ILE A 10 0.02 0.13 3.70
C ILE A 10 0.65 -0.84 2.70
N GLN A 11 1.94 -1.17 2.86
CA GLN A 11 2.62 -2.14 2.01
C GLN A 11 1.93 -3.52 2.06
N LEU A 12 1.59 -3.98 3.26
CA LEU A 12 0.86 -5.25 3.43
C LEU A 12 -0.48 -5.22 2.69
N MET A 13 -1.24 -4.12 2.80
CA MET A 13 -2.50 -3.97 2.07
C MET A 13 -2.30 -4.00 0.55
N VAL A 14 -1.23 -3.38 0.04
CA VAL A 14 -0.89 -3.41 -1.41
C VAL A 14 -0.64 -4.85 -1.86
N THR A 15 0.18 -5.60 -1.13
CA THR A 15 0.48 -7.01 -1.44
C THR A 15 -0.78 -7.86 -1.42
N THR A 16 -1.61 -7.75 -0.39
CA THR A 16 -2.87 -8.50 -0.31
C THR A 16 -3.85 -8.12 -1.43
N ALA A 17 -3.92 -6.85 -1.81
CA ALA A 17 -4.77 -6.42 -2.92
C ALA A 17 -4.28 -6.99 -4.26
N ASP A 18 -2.96 -7.09 -4.46
CA ASP A 18 -2.36 -7.70 -5.66
C ASP A 18 -2.62 -9.21 -5.72
N GLU A 19 -2.45 -9.92 -4.60
CA GLU A 19 -2.77 -11.35 -4.49
C GLU A 19 -4.25 -11.63 -4.81
N LEU A 20 -5.17 -10.89 -4.20
CA LEU A 20 -6.61 -11.05 -4.46
C LEU A 20 -6.99 -10.66 -5.90
N MET A 21 -6.28 -9.73 -6.52
CA MET A 21 -6.48 -9.37 -7.93
C MET A 21 -6.08 -10.52 -8.85
N GLN A 22 -4.93 -11.16 -8.61
CA GLN A 22 -4.46 -12.32 -9.39
C GLN A 22 -5.37 -13.53 -9.19
N MET A 23 -5.79 -13.82 -7.95
CA MET A 23 -6.75 -14.89 -7.66
C MET A 23 -8.13 -14.64 -8.28
N GLY A 24 -8.45 -13.38 -8.59
CA GLY A 24 -9.72 -12.95 -9.14
C GLY A 24 -9.78 -12.91 -10.67
N GLU A 25 -8.77 -13.40 -11.41
CA GLU A 25 -8.74 -13.35 -12.88
C GLU A 25 -10.02 -13.93 -13.52
N ASP A 26 -10.49 -15.07 -13.02
CA ASP A 26 -11.74 -15.72 -13.48
C ASP A 26 -13.01 -15.21 -12.76
N PHE A 27 -12.86 -14.27 -11.82
CA PHE A 27 -13.98 -13.66 -11.10
C PHE A 27 -13.99 -12.13 -11.30
N PRO A 28 -14.61 -11.62 -12.38
CA PRO A 28 -14.47 -10.23 -12.81
C PRO A 28 -14.84 -9.19 -11.77
N ALA A 29 -15.77 -9.50 -10.86
CA ALA A 29 -16.14 -8.61 -9.77
C ALA A 29 -14.99 -8.45 -8.76
N LEU A 30 -14.33 -9.54 -8.38
CA LEU A 30 -13.18 -9.49 -7.49
C LEU A 30 -12.02 -8.73 -8.14
N TYR A 31 -11.63 -9.09 -9.37
CA TYR A 31 -10.55 -8.41 -10.10
C TYR A 31 -10.76 -6.88 -10.18
N ARG A 32 -11.98 -6.43 -10.56
CA ARG A 32 -12.27 -4.99 -10.68
C ARG A 32 -12.26 -4.29 -9.32
N ASN A 33 -12.72 -4.95 -8.26
CA ASN A 33 -12.74 -4.36 -6.93
C ASN A 33 -11.33 -4.23 -6.35
N THR A 34 -10.52 -5.29 -6.45
CA THR A 34 -9.14 -5.30 -5.95
C THR A 34 -8.24 -4.36 -6.75
N LYS A 35 -8.42 -4.26 -8.08
CA LYS A 35 -7.75 -3.25 -8.92
C LYS A 35 -8.04 -1.82 -8.47
N ARG A 36 -9.30 -1.49 -8.11
CA ARG A 36 -9.66 -0.16 -7.58
C ARG A 36 -9.04 0.10 -6.21
N ILE A 37 -9.07 -0.89 -5.31
CA ILE A 37 -8.43 -0.79 -3.99
C ILE A 37 -6.94 -0.53 -4.16
N ARG A 38 -6.25 -1.28 -5.02
CA ARG A 38 -4.83 -1.12 -5.31
C ARG A 38 -4.48 0.30 -5.78
N ALA A 39 -5.29 0.88 -6.65
CA ALA A 39 -5.08 2.25 -7.11
C ALA A 39 -5.13 3.28 -5.96
N SER A 40 -6.10 3.14 -5.04
CA SER A 40 -6.17 3.99 -3.84
C SER A 40 -4.98 3.77 -2.91
N LEU A 41 -4.54 2.52 -2.73
CA LEU A 41 -3.40 2.19 -1.89
C LEU A 41 -2.08 2.72 -2.47
N LYS A 42 -1.91 2.76 -3.79
CA LYS A 42 -0.72 3.32 -4.45
C LYS A 42 -0.48 4.78 -4.08
N MET A 43 -1.56 5.57 -4.02
CA MET A 43 -1.47 6.98 -3.59
C MET A 43 -1.10 7.12 -2.11
N LEU A 44 -1.65 6.25 -1.26
CA LEU A 44 -1.29 6.22 0.16
C LEU A 44 0.16 5.78 0.37
N GLU A 45 0.62 4.79 -0.39
CA GLU A 45 2.00 4.28 -0.37
C GLU A 45 2.99 5.40 -0.68
N ILE A 46 2.76 6.18 -1.74
CA ILE A 46 3.60 7.34 -2.11
C ILE A 46 3.62 8.37 -0.98
N ASN A 47 2.44 8.85 -0.56
CA ASN A 47 2.33 9.91 0.44
C ASN A 47 2.97 9.54 1.79
N VAL A 48 2.86 8.28 2.22
CA VAL A 48 3.36 7.85 3.52
C VAL A 48 4.82 7.42 3.46
N SER A 49 5.27 6.80 2.36
CA SER A 49 6.68 6.41 2.21
C SER A 49 7.61 7.61 2.16
N ASP A 50 7.19 8.68 1.49
CA ASP A 50 7.95 9.94 1.42
C ASP A 50 8.14 10.54 2.83
N VAL A 51 7.08 10.57 3.64
CA VAL A 51 7.17 11.06 5.03
C VAL A 51 7.99 10.13 5.92
N ALA A 52 7.85 8.81 5.75
CA ALA A 52 8.64 7.83 6.50
C ALA A 52 10.14 7.93 6.24
N ALA A 53 10.53 8.26 5.00
CA ALA A 53 11.91 8.49 4.61
C ALA A 53 12.49 9.74 5.29
N LEU A 54 11.74 10.85 5.28
CA LEU A 54 12.14 12.11 5.93
C LEU A 54 12.33 11.95 7.45
N GLU A 55 11.44 11.26 8.15
CA GLU A 55 11.62 10.97 9.60
C GLU A 55 12.81 10.04 9.89
N GLY A 56 13.22 9.22 8.92
CA GLY A 56 14.39 8.36 9.01
C GLY A 56 15.70 9.15 8.98
N ASP A 57 15.75 10.17 8.11
CA ASP A 57 16.92 11.02 7.91
C ASP A 57 17.09 12.03 9.06
N GLU A 58 16.01 12.55 9.64
CA GLU A 58 16.06 13.46 10.79
C GLU A 58 16.59 12.81 12.08
N LYS A 59 16.41 11.50 12.26
CA LYS A 59 16.92 10.76 13.44
C LYS A 59 18.35 10.25 13.29
N ALA A 60 18.92 10.34 12.09
CA ALA A 60 20.28 9.91 11.79
C ALA A 60 21.31 11.06 11.83
N LYS A 61 20.85 12.29 12.11
CA LYS A 61 21.64 13.52 12.19
C LYS A 61 21.75 14.01 13.63
#